data_AF-A0A9E6T936-F1
#
_entry.id   AF-A0A9E6T936-F1
#
_cell.length_a   1.000
_cell.length_b   1.000
_cell.length_c   1.000
_cell.angle_alpha   90.00
_cell.angle_beta   90.00
_cell.angle_gamma   90.00
#
_symmetry.space_group_name_H-M   'P 1'
#
loop_
_entity.id
_entity.type
_entity.pdbx_description
1 polymer ?
#
loop_
_entity_poly.entity_id
_entity_poly.type
_entity_poly.pdbx_seq_one_letter_code
_entity_poly.pdbx_strand_id
1 'polypeptide(L)'
;MTDFELKLIDEHCAAVVELFVYGMEYGCDEEWLAGISMLGVASGIESVNYSRARFDTTLGYCESADEFSHHQEILENKLVASLCRFNFIWSAVESIIDVAIPRKLLTKPAGKINNACYFLKYHSFLSVGFSSYICCLNKLKALMLSSSQYGEFVKSNNFGEHISLAGQGLLIAYKLRNRLVHGSLGLPTTMQEDEAHIDNEIVELCSRLVLYTIQMLIAVHYRVLIPTVSWDFEEFDIQLAFTHVQYSQGLDILKGRMQLDLALD
;
A
#
# COMPACT_ATOMS: atom_id res chain seq x y z
N MET A 1 -13.41 18.70 -3.89
CA MET A 1 -12.95 17.61 -3.00
C MET A 1 -12.02 18.25 -2.00
N THR A 2 -12.35 18.20 -0.72
CA THR A 2 -11.41 18.62 0.34
C THR A 2 -10.22 17.67 0.28
N ASP A 3 -9.05 18.23 0.00
CA ASP A 3 -7.79 17.52 -0.14
C ASP A 3 -7.27 17.20 1.26
N PHE A 4 -7.79 16.14 1.87
CA PHE A 4 -7.36 15.72 3.19
C PHE A 4 -5.94 15.15 3.08
N GLU A 5 -5.06 15.62 3.95
CA GLU A 5 -3.68 15.16 4.01
C GLU A 5 -3.63 13.66 4.33
N LEU A 6 -2.93 12.91 3.49
CA LEU A 6 -2.68 11.49 3.71
C LEU A 6 -1.47 11.32 4.62
N LYS A 7 -1.55 10.37 5.56
CA LYS A 7 -0.42 9.94 6.38
C LYS A 7 0.76 9.47 5.53
N LEU A 8 1.97 9.48 6.07
CA LEU A 8 3.10 8.77 5.46
C LEU A 8 2.85 7.24 5.45
N ILE A 9 3.63 6.45 4.69
CA ILE A 9 3.34 5.01 4.51
C ILE A 9 3.49 4.25 5.83
N ASP A 10 4.53 4.55 6.58
CA ASP A 10 4.79 4.03 7.92
C ASP A 10 3.69 4.42 8.92
N GLU A 11 3.26 5.68 8.92
CA GLU A 11 2.14 6.14 9.75
C GLU A 11 0.80 5.48 9.34
N HIS A 12 0.58 5.26 8.05
CA HIS A 12 -0.60 4.56 7.54
C HIS A 12 -0.59 3.08 7.96
N CYS A 13 0.57 2.41 7.92
CA CYS A 13 0.75 1.08 8.49
C CYS A 13 0.39 1.06 9.98
N ALA A 14 0.97 1.98 10.76
CA ALA A 14 0.72 2.07 12.19
C ALA A 14 -0.76 2.28 12.50
N ALA A 15 -1.42 3.20 11.79
CA ALA A 15 -2.84 3.49 12.00
C ALA A 15 -3.75 2.30 11.66
N VAL A 16 -3.42 1.51 10.62
CA VAL A 16 -4.15 0.26 10.32
C VAL A 16 -3.95 -0.80 11.40
N VAL A 17 -2.72 -0.94 11.92
CA VAL A 17 -2.42 -1.85 13.03
C VAL A 17 -3.19 -1.46 14.28
N GLU A 18 -3.14 -0.18 14.65
CA GLU A 18 -3.80 0.36 15.83
C GLU A 18 -5.32 0.13 15.77
N LEU A 19 -5.94 0.52 14.66
CA LEU A 19 -7.38 0.35 14.48
C LEU A 19 -7.80 -1.12 14.47
N PHE A 20 -6.99 -2.01 13.88
CA PHE A 20 -7.30 -3.43 13.88
C PHE A 20 -7.12 -4.08 15.26
N VAL A 21 -6.00 -3.82 15.94
CA VAL A 21 -5.65 -4.49 17.20
C VAL A 21 -6.45 -3.95 18.38
N TYR A 22 -6.58 -2.63 18.47
CA TYR A 22 -7.24 -1.98 19.61
C TYR A 22 -8.70 -1.65 19.33
N GLY A 23 -9.03 -1.35 18.07
CA GLY A 23 -10.40 -0.98 17.71
C GLY A 23 -11.36 -2.15 17.52
N MET A 24 -10.85 -3.39 17.38
CA MET A 24 -11.66 -4.59 17.18
C MET A 24 -11.66 -5.51 18.42
N GLU A 25 -11.95 -4.93 19.60
CA GLU A 25 -11.76 -5.49 20.96
C GLU A 25 -12.08 -7.00 21.19
N TYR A 26 -12.89 -7.66 20.35
CA TYR A 26 -13.35 -9.04 20.57
C TYR A 26 -13.44 -9.96 19.32
N GLY A 27 -12.57 -9.84 18.31
CA GLY A 27 -12.68 -10.74 17.15
C GLY A 27 -11.49 -10.95 16.23
N CYS A 28 -10.27 -10.66 16.69
CA CYS A 28 -9.07 -10.90 15.89
C CYS A 28 -8.61 -12.35 16.02
N ASP A 29 -8.80 -13.15 14.97
CA ASP A 29 -8.22 -14.50 14.91
C ASP A 29 -6.68 -14.41 14.83
N GLU A 30 -5.98 -15.38 15.44
CA GLU A 30 -4.51 -15.45 15.43
C GLU A 30 -3.93 -15.41 14.00
N GLU A 31 -4.66 -15.95 13.03
CA GLU A 31 -4.25 -15.96 11.62
C GLU A 31 -4.19 -14.54 11.02
N TRP A 32 -5.07 -13.63 11.42
CA TRP A 32 -5.02 -12.22 10.98
C TRP A 32 -3.84 -11.48 11.61
N LEU A 33 -3.53 -11.77 12.87
CA LEU A 33 -2.43 -11.13 13.60
C LEU A 33 -1.08 -11.36 12.93
N ALA A 34 -0.88 -12.50 12.25
CA ALA A 34 0.34 -12.74 11.48
C ALA A 34 0.55 -11.70 10.36
N GLY A 35 -0.52 -11.41 9.60
CA GLY A 35 -0.49 -10.39 8.55
C GLY A 35 -0.37 -8.97 9.11
N ILE A 36 -1.14 -8.66 10.16
CA ILE A 36 -1.13 -7.34 10.81
C ILE A 36 0.23 -7.04 11.47
N SER A 37 0.90 -8.04 12.05
CA SER A 37 2.23 -7.88 12.62
C SER A 37 3.27 -7.45 11.58
N MET A 38 3.14 -7.90 10.33
CA MET A 38 4.02 -7.45 9.24
C MET A 38 3.84 -5.96 8.92
N LEU A 39 2.62 -5.42 9.09
CA LEU A 39 2.41 -3.97 8.99
C LEU A 39 3.08 -3.22 10.14
N GLY A 40 3.09 -3.80 11.35
CA GLY A 40 3.83 -3.24 12.50
C GLY A 40 5.34 -3.19 12.25
N VAL A 41 5.91 -4.21 11.59
CA VAL A 41 7.31 -4.18 11.15
C VAL A 41 7.51 -3.09 10.10
N ALA A 42 6.63 -3.00 9.10
CA ALA A 42 6.69 -1.98 8.05
C ALA A 42 6.64 -0.54 8.61
N SER A 43 5.81 -0.28 9.62
CA SER A 43 5.75 1.02 10.29
C SER A 43 7.00 1.33 11.10
N GLY A 44 7.65 0.32 11.67
CA GLY A 44 8.86 0.50 12.48
C GLY A 44 10.15 0.71 11.69
N ILE A 45 10.12 0.62 10.36
CA ILE A 45 11.31 0.89 9.53
C ILE A 45 11.51 2.40 9.45
N GLU A 46 12.42 2.94 10.26
CA GLU A 46 12.81 4.36 10.19
C GLU A 46 13.80 4.60 9.04
N SER A 47 14.77 3.70 8.85
CA SER A 47 15.80 3.81 7.81
C SER A 47 16.36 2.44 7.43
N VAL A 48 17.01 2.38 6.27
CA VAL A 48 17.80 1.22 5.83
C VAL A 48 19.20 1.71 5.48
N ASN A 49 20.23 1.06 6.02
CA ASN A 49 21.62 1.38 5.71
C ASN A 49 22.05 0.65 4.44
N TYR A 50 22.12 1.38 3.33
CA TYR A 50 22.69 0.94 2.06
C TYR A 50 23.95 1.77 1.76
N SER A 51 25.04 1.09 1.37
CA SER A 51 26.28 1.75 1.01
C SER A 51 26.99 1.08 -0.15
N ARG A 52 27.31 1.87 -1.18
CA ARG A 52 28.05 1.47 -2.39
C ARG A 52 29.53 1.29 -2.12
N ALA A 53 30.07 2.03 -1.15
CA ALA A 53 31.47 1.97 -0.73
C ALA A 53 31.94 0.54 -0.39
N ARG A 54 31.01 -0.35 0.01
CA ARG A 54 31.30 -1.76 0.29
C ARG A 54 31.79 -2.55 -0.92
N PHE A 55 31.50 -2.08 -2.13
CA PHE A 55 31.82 -2.77 -3.38
C PHE A 55 32.68 -1.92 -4.33
N ASP A 56 33.06 -0.71 -3.91
CA ASP A 56 33.86 0.22 -4.70
C ASP A 56 35.31 0.25 -4.19
N THR A 57 36.17 -0.56 -4.81
CA THR A 57 37.61 -0.59 -4.49
C THR A 57 38.35 0.67 -4.98
N THR A 58 37.68 1.53 -5.76
CA THR A 58 38.22 2.75 -6.36
C THR A 58 37.75 4.03 -5.68
N LEU A 59 37.03 3.91 -4.55
CA LEU A 59 36.63 5.04 -3.74
C LEU A 59 37.86 5.84 -3.26
N GLY A 60 37.83 7.16 -3.42
CA GLY A 60 38.90 8.07 -3.02
C GLY A 60 40.00 8.27 -4.07
N TYR A 61 39.91 7.63 -5.24
CA TYR A 61 40.88 7.78 -6.32
C TYR A 61 40.51 8.92 -7.29
N CYS A 62 39.23 9.28 -7.39
CA CYS A 62 38.74 10.32 -8.31
C CYS A 62 37.55 11.04 -7.69
N GLU A 63 37.74 12.32 -7.37
CA GLU A 63 36.73 13.17 -6.70
C GLU A 63 35.39 13.17 -7.45
N SER A 64 35.38 13.34 -8.78
CA SER A 64 34.14 13.34 -9.57
C SER A 64 33.45 11.97 -9.61
N ALA A 65 34.21 10.88 -9.52
CA ALA A 65 33.63 9.54 -9.45
C ALA A 65 33.02 9.27 -8.06
N ASP A 66 33.70 9.73 -7.00
CA ASP A 66 33.23 9.65 -5.62
C ASP A 66 31.94 10.46 -5.42
N GLU A 67 31.89 11.67 -5.97
CA GLU A 67 30.71 12.55 -5.95
C GLU A 67 29.51 11.92 -6.67
N PHE A 68 29.71 11.37 -7.87
CA PHE A 68 28.68 10.60 -8.56
C PHE A 68 28.20 9.40 -7.73
N SER A 69 29.13 8.64 -7.15
CA SER A 69 28.82 7.47 -6.33
C SER A 69 28.01 7.85 -5.09
N HIS A 70 28.31 9.00 -4.48
CA HIS A 70 27.57 9.54 -3.34
C HIS A 70 26.13 9.91 -3.70
N HIS A 71 25.91 10.65 -4.80
CA HIS A 71 24.55 10.98 -5.26
C HIS A 71 23.73 9.73 -5.61
N GLN A 72 24.36 8.75 -6.26
CA GLN A 72 23.74 7.47 -6.56
C GLN A 72 23.38 6.70 -5.28
N GLU A 73 24.24 6.74 -4.26
CA GLU A 73 23.98 6.11 -2.97
C GLU A 73 22.79 6.73 -2.23
N ILE A 74 22.64 8.07 -2.26
CA ILE A 74 21.48 8.77 -1.67
C ILE A 74 20.18 8.30 -2.34
N LEU A 75 20.19 8.24 -3.68
CA LEU A 75 19.05 7.81 -4.47
C LEU A 75 18.65 6.35 -4.16
N GLU A 76 19.63 5.45 -4.21
CA GLU A 76 19.43 4.02 -3.96
C GLU A 76 18.99 3.78 -2.51
N ASN A 77 19.53 4.50 -1.53
CA ASN A 77 19.09 4.42 -0.13
C ASN A 77 17.58 4.66 0.03
N LYS A 78 17.08 5.73 -0.59
CA LYS A 78 15.64 6.07 -0.53
C LYS A 78 14.79 4.96 -1.14
N LEU A 79 15.15 4.49 -2.33
CA LEU A 79 14.43 3.41 -3.00
C LEU A 79 14.50 2.09 -2.22
N VAL A 80 15.66 1.72 -1.68
CA VAL A 80 15.86 0.51 -0.88
C VAL A 80 15.02 0.55 0.39
N ALA A 81 14.95 1.69 1.08
CA ALA A 81 14.08 1.86 2.25
C ALA A 81 12.59 1.63 1.88
N SER A 82 12.13 2.23 0.79
CA SER A 82 10.77 2.04 0.28
C SER A 82 10.48 0.61 -0.15
N LEU A 83 11.42 -0.07 -0.82
CA LEU A 83 11.29 -1.48 -1.21
C LEU A 83 11.27 -2.41 0.01
N CYS A 84 12.07 -2.13 1.03
CA CYS A 84 12.08 -2.88 2.29
C CYS A 84 10.69 -2.81 2.94
N ARG A 85 10.14 -1.61 3.09
CA ARG A 85 8.80 -1.40 3.63
C ARG A 85 7.72 -2.06 2.77
N PHE A 86 7.80 -1.90 1.45
CA PHE A 86 6.88 -2.54 0.50
C PHE A 86 6.87 -4.07 0.66
N ASN A 87 8.02 -4.70 0.86
CA ASN A 87 8.09 -6.16 1.04
C ASN A 87 7.33 -6.63 2.28
N PHE A 88 7.42 -5.93 3.41
CA PHE A 88 6.64 -6.26 4.60
C PHE A 88 5.15 -6.01 4.42
N ILE A 89 4.76 -4.90 3.77
CA ILE A 89 3.36 -4.63 3.41
C ILE A 89 2.82 -5.71 2.46
N TRP A 90 3.65 -6.17 1.52
CA TRP A 90 3.30 -7.25 0.60
C TRP A 90 3.12 -8.58 1.34
N SER A 91 4.03 -8.92 2.26
CA SER A 91 3.88 -10.10 3.13
C SER A 91 2.60 -10.04 3.97
N ALA A 92 2.23 -8.85 4.45
CA ALA A 92 0.96 -8.64 5.16
C ALA A 92 -0.24 -9.01 4.27
N VAL A 93 -0.33 -8.47 3.05
CA VAL A 93 -1.48 -8.75 2.18
C VAL A 93 -1.52 -10.21 1.73
N GLU A 94 -0.38 -10.86 1.48
CA GLU A 94 -0.36 -12.27 1.10
C GLU A 94 -0.89 -13.18 2.21
N SER A 95 -0.57 -12.85 3.46
CA SER A 95 -1.04 -13.58 4.65
C SER A 95 -2.54 -13.32 4.87
N ILE A 96 -2.96 -12.06 4.78
CA ILE A 96 -4.37 -11.66 4.96
C ILE A 96 -5.26 -12.29 3.88
N ILE A 97 -4.79 -12.40 2.63
CA ILE A 97 -5.57 -13.06 1.57
C ILE A 97 -5.88 -14.53 1.92
N ASP A 98 -4.96 -15.25 2.57
CA ASP A 98 -5.18 -16.66 2.93
C ASP A 98 -6.30 -16.85 3.96
N VAL A 99 -6.56 -15.82 4.78
CA VAL A 99 -7.55 -15.83 5.85
C VAL A 99 -8.87 -15.19 5.38
N ALA A 100 -8.78 -14.03 4.73
CA ALA A 100 -9.93 -13.24 4.35
C ALA A 100 -10.76 -13.88 3.23
N ILE A 101 -10.12 -14.66 2.35
CA ILE A 101 -10.72 -15.13 1.11
C ILE A 101 -10.96 -16.64 1.14
N PRO A 102 -12.20 -17.12 0.86
CA PRO A 102 -12.50 -18.55 0.86
C PRO A 102 -11.64 -19.33 -0.15
N ARG A 103 -11.01 -20.43 0.31
CA ARG A 103 -10.11 -21.30 -0.49
C ARG A 103 -10.74 -21.91 -1.76
N LYS A 104 -12.07 -21.92 -1.88
CA LYS A 104 -12.82 -22.55 -2.99
C LYS A 104 -13.04 -21.64 -4.21
N LEU A 105 -12.51 -20.42 -4.22
CA LEU A 105 -12.60 -19.56 -5.39
C LEU A 105 -11.67 -20.08 -6.50
N LEU A 106 -12.27 -20.72 -7.50
CA LEU A 106 -11.58 -21.19 -8.70
C LEU A 106 -11.69 -20.13 -9.80
N THR A 107 -10.87 -19.08 -9.71
CA THR A 107 -10.82 -18.08 -10.77
C THR A 107 -10.05 -18.59 -11.98
N LYS A 108 -10.37 -18.04 -13.15
CA LYS A 108 -9.55 -18.17 -14.35
C LYS A 108 -9.09 -16.76 -14.76
N PRO A 109 -7.78 -16.47 -14.74
CA PRO A 109 -6.65 -17.34 -14.37
C PRO A 109 -6.61 -17.66 -12.87
N ALA A 110 -6.02 -18.82 -12.53
CA ALA A 110 -5.82 -19.22 -11.15
C ALA A 110 -4.71 -18.39 -10.48
N GLY A 111 -4.72 -18.35 -9.16
CA GLY A 111 -3.66 -17.75 -8.35
C GLY A 111 -4.18 -16.86 -7.24
N LYS A 112 -3.41 -16.75 -6.16
CA LYS A 112 -3.77 -16.02 -4.94
C LYS A 112 -4.24 -14.59 -5.22
N ILE A 113 -3.48 -13.84 -6.01
CA ILE A 113 -3.80 -12.45 -6.37
C ILE A 113 -5.04 -12.36 -7.27
N ASN A 114 -5.20 -13.28 -8.22
CA ASN A 114 -6.39 -13.31 -9.08
C ASN A 114 -7.66 -13.62 -8.27
N ASN A 115 -7.58 -14.53 -7.32
CA ASN A 115 -8.65 -14.84 -6.37
C ASN A 115 -9.03 -13.60 -5.54
N ALA A 116 -8.03 -12.87 -5.05
CA ALA A 116 -8.26 -11.63 -4.30
C ALA A 116 -8.93 -10.54 -5.15
N CYS A 117 -8.44 -10.30 -6.36
CA CYS A 117 -9.07 -9.34 -7.28
C CYS A 117 -10.53 -9.72 -7.61
N TYR A 118 -10.79 -11.00 -7.85
CA TYR A 118 -12.13 -11.51 -8.08
C TYR A 118 -13.02 -11.33 -6.86
N PHE A 119 -12.55 -11.68 -5.66
CA PHE A 119 -13.30 -11.47 -4.42
C PHE A 119 -13.67 -10.00 -4.22
N LEU A 120 -12.70 -9.09 -4.37
CA LEU A 120 -12.95 -7.65 -4.28
C LEU A 120 -13.93 -7.16 -5.33
N LYS A 121 -13.93 -7.70 -6.55
CA LYS A 121 -14.90 -7.34 -7.59
C LYS A 121 -16.36 -7.51 -7.14
N TYR A 122 -16.67 -8.54 -6.36
CA TYR A 122 -18.06 -8.83 -5.95
C TYR A 122 -18.42 -8.33 -4.55
N HIS A 123 -17.43 -8.03 -3.70
CA HIS A 123 -17.69 -7.68 -2.30
C HIS A 123 -17.22 -6.27 -1.90
N SER A 124 -16.35 -5.64 -2.67
CA SER A 124 -15.84 -4.30 -2.34
C SER A 124 -16.93 -3.23 -2.40
N PHE A 125 -16.74 -2.18 -1.60
CA PHE A 125 -17.68 -1.06 -1.43
C PHE A 125 -17.04 0.26 -1.86
N LEU A 126 -16.25 0.26 -2.95
CA LEU A 126 -15.57 1.45 -3.49
C LEU A 126 -16.46 2.71 -3.62
N SER A 127 -17.79 2.55 -3.66
CA SER A 127 -18.77 3.63 -3.67
C SER A 127 -18.83 4.48 -2.39
N VAL A 128 -18.26 4.03 -1.27
CA VAL A 128 -18.23 4.78 0.00
C VAL A 128 -16.78 5.01 0.44
N GLY A 129 -16.33 6.27 0.46
CA GLY A 129 -15.12 6.69 1.19
C GLY A 129 -13.74 6.47 0.56
N PHE A 130 -13.60 5.64 -0.49
CA PHE A 130 -12.28 5.30 -1.09
C PHE A 130 -11.84 6.22 -2.26
N SER A 131 -12.13 7.53 -2.22
CA SER A 131 -11.68 8.46 -3.26
C SER A 131 -10.15 8.56 -3.35
N SER A 132 -9.46 8.43 -2.21
CA SER A 132 -8.00 8.42 -2.12
C SER A 132 -7.38 7.24 -2.87
N TYR A 133 -7.99 6.05 -2.80
CA TYR A 133 -7.56 4.88 -3.58
C TYR A 133 -7.59 5.18 -5.08
N ILE A 134 -8.70 5.76 -5.57
CA ILE A 134 -8.86 6.09 -6.99
C ILE A 134 -7.83 7.12 -7.43
N CYS A 135 -7.59 8.15 -6.60
CA CYS A 135 -6.57 9.17 -6.84
C CYS A 135 -5.16 8.54 -6.94
N CYS A 136 -4.78 7.72 -5.95
CA CYS A 136 -3.49 7.02 -5.94
C CYS A 136 -3.33 6.10 -7.16
N LEU A 137 -4.38 5.36 -7.54
CA LEU A 137 -4.34 4.46 -8.69
C LEU A 137 -4.17 5.24 -10.00
N ASN A 138 -4.89 6.35 -10.18
CA ASN A 138 -4.76 7.20 -11.36
C ASN A 138 -3.37 7.83 -11.45
N LYS A 139 -2.85 8.33 -10.33
CA LYS A 139 -1.49 8.88 -10.25
C LYS A 139 -0.44 7.83 -10.62
N LEU A 140 -0.55 6.62 -10.05
CA LEU A 140 0.34 5.51 -10.36
C LEU A 140 0.33 5.17 -11.86
N LYS A 141 -0.87 5.02 -12.44
CA LYS A 141 -0.99 4.74 -13.88
C LYS A 141 -0.37 5.85 -14.74
N ALA A 142 -0.56 7.11 -14.38
CA ALA A 142 0.03 8.24 -15.10
C ALA A 142 1.57 8.18 -15.08
N LEU A 143 2.18 7.99 -13.90
CA LEU A 143 3.63 7.88 -13.74
C LEU A 143 4.21 6.69 -14.53
N MET A 144 3.53 5.55 -14.48
CA MET A 144 3.98 4.35 -15.18
C MET A 144 3.87 4.47 -16.70
N LEU A 145 2.84 5.17 -17.21
CA LEU A 145 2.69 5.43 -18.64
C LEU A 145 3.76 6.40 -19.16
N SER A 146 4.21 7.35 -18.33
CA SER A 146 5.32 8.24 -18.68
C SER A 146 6.70 7.57 -18.64
N SER A 147 6.82 6.35 -18.13
CA SER A 147 8.08 5.63 -18.01
C SER A 147 8.17 4.44 -18.96
N SER A 148 9.26 4.37 -19.72
CA SER A 148 9.55 3.24 -20.61
C SER A 148 9.70 1.92 -19.83
N GLN A 149 10.28 1.97 -18.62
CA GLN A 149 10.51 0.81 -17.75
C GLN A 149 9.20 0.19 -17.26
N TYR A 150 8.20 1.02 -16.93
CA TYR A 150 6.96 0.57 -16.27
C TYR A 150 5.73 0.53 -17.19
N GLY A 151 5.79 1.18 -18.36
CA GLY A 151 4.64 1.36 -19.24
C GLY A 151 3.97 0.06 -19.65
N GLU A 152 4.71 -1.04 -19.78
CA GLU A 152 4.16 -2.36 -20.10
C GLU A 152 3.14 -2.88 -19.07
N PHE A 153 3.20 -2.43 -17.82
CA PHE A 153 2.27 -2.89 -16.78
C PHE A 153 0.84 -2.39 -17.01
N VAL A 154 0.70 -1.22 -17.67
CA VAL A 154 -0.55 -0.46 -17.82
C VAL A 154 -0.97 -0.30 -19.29
N LYS A 155 -0.06 -0.49 -20.26
CA LYS A 155 -0.23 -0.23 -21.70
C LYS A 155 -1.50 -0.81 -22.34
N SER A 156 -2.03 -1.94 -21.85
CA SER A 156 -3.23 -2.53 -22.43
C SER A 156 -4.54 -2.08 -21.76
N ASN A 157 -4.49 -1.46 -20.58
CA ASN A 157 -5.63 -1.31 -19.65
C ASN A 157 -6.49 -2.59 -19.49
N ASN A 158 -5.98 -3.74 -19.92
CA ASN A 158 -6.68 -4.99 -19.98
C ASN A 158 -6.20 -5.82 -18.80
N PHE A 159 -6.84 -5.58 -17.66
CA PHE A 159 -6.56 -6.28 -16.41
C PHE A 159 -7.24 -7.66 -16.35
N GLY A 160 -8.05 -8.03 -17.35
CA GLY A 160 -8.88 -9.23 -17.34
C GLY A 160 -10.24 -9.00 -16.70
N GLU A 161 -11.23 -9.79 -17.10
CA GLU A 161 -12.63 -9.61 -16.68
C GLU A 161 -12.85 -9.82 -15.18
N HIS A 162 -11.98 -10.58 -14.50
CA HIS A 162 -12.06 -10.85 -13.08
C HIS A 162 -11.60 -9.67 -12.19
N ILE A 163 -11.04 -8.61 -12.78
CA ILE A 163 -10.44 -7.50 -12.03
C ILE A 163 -11.31 -6.24 -12.16
N SER A 164 -11.92 -5.82 -11.05
CA SER A 164 -12.58 -4.52 -10.94
C SER A 164 -11.56 -3.42 -10.59
N LEU A 165 -12.03 -2.16 -10.51
CA LEU A 165 -11.24 -1.04 -10.05
C LEU A 165 -10.54 -1.32 -8.71
N ALA A 166 -11.17 -2.06 -7.79
CA ALA A 166 -10.63 -2.40 -6.46
C ALA A 166 -9.44 -3.35 -6.52
N GLY A 167 -9.33 -4.17 -7.57
CA GLY A 167 -8.23 -5.13 -7.73
C GLY A 167 -7.06 -4.61 -8.57
N GLN A 168 -7.21 -3.47 -9.25
CA GLN A 168 -6.17 -2.98 -10.17
C GLN A 168 -4.89 -2.58 -9.45
N GLY A 169 -4.99 -1.90 -8.29
CA GLY A 169 -3.84 -1.51 -7.50
C GLY A 169 -3.04 -2.72 -7.01
N LEU A 170 -3.73 -3.73 -6.48
CA LEU A 170 -3.12 -5.00 -6.04
C LEU A 170 -2.40 -5.71 -7.20
N LEU A 171 -3.02 -5.77 -8.39
CA LEU A 171 -2.40 -6.43 -9.53
C LEU A 171 -1.15 -5.68 -10.03
N ILE A 172 -1.18 -4.35 -10.05
CA ILE A 172 0.00 -3.56 -10.44
C ILE A 172 1.13 -3.77 -9.43
N ALA A 173 0.83 -3.72 -8.13
CA ALA A 173 1.79 -4.01 -7.07
C ALA A 173 2.37 -5.43 -7.18
N TYR A 174 1.55 -6.42 -7.54
CA TYR A 174 2.01 -7.79 -7.81
C TYR A 174 3.04 -7.85 -8.95
N LYS A 175 2.81 -7.13 -10.05
CA LYS A 175 3.77 -7.07 -11.17
C LYS A 175 5.10 -6.44 -10.74
N LEU A 176 5.04 -5.36 -9.95
CA LEU A 176 6.22 -4.71 -9.39
C LEU A 176 7.00 -5.68 -8.48
N ARG A 177 6.30 -6.35 -7.54
CA ARG A 177 6.89 -7.35 -6.64
C ARG A 177 7.57 -8.48 -7.41
N ASN A 178 6.92 -9.02 -8.44
CA ASN A 178 7.51 -10.09 -9.23
C ASN A 178 8.78 -9.64 -9.94
N ARG A 179 8.80 -8.41 -10.46
CA ARG A 179 10.03 -7.87 -11.05
C ARG A 179 11.17 -7.79 -10.06
N LEU A 180 10.89 -7.30 -8.85
CA LEU A 180 11.88 -7.23 -7.76
C LEU A 180 12.42 -8.61 -7.41
N VAL A 181 11.54 -9.58 -7.14
CA VAL A 181 11.93 -10.95 -6.75
C VAL A 181 12.72 -11.67 -7.85
N HIS A 182 12.41 -11.40 -9.12
CA HIS A 182 13.14 -11.95 -10.25
C HIS A 182 14.39 -11.14 -10.66
N GLY A 183 14.75 -10.08 -9.91
CA GLY A 183 15.92 -9.25 -10.19
C GLY A 183 15.83 -8.45 -11.50
N SER A 184 14.62 -8.28 -12.04
CA SER A 184 14.36 -7.57 -13.30
C SER A 184 13.87 -6.13 -13.08
N LEU A 185 13.75 -5.71 -11.82
CA LEU A 185 13.57 -4.31 -11.47
C LEU A 185 14.93 -3.63 -11.58
N GLY A 186 15.12 -2.81 -12.62
CA GLY A 186 16.32 -1.98 -12.74
C GLY A 186 16.37 -0.93 -11.63
N LEU A 187 17.56 -0.69 -11.07
CA LEU A 187 17.79 0.44 -10.19
C LEU A 187 17.97 1.70 -11.05
N PRO A 188 17.42 2.84 -10.62
CA PRO A 188 17.61 4.11 -11.32
C PRO A 188 19.09 4.51 -11.27
N THR A 189 19.56 5.21 -12.30
CA THR A 189 20.90 5.81 -12.32
C THR A 189 20.73 7.33 -12.32
N THR A 190 21.35 8.02 -11.37
CA THR A 190 21.38 9.48 -11.31
C THR A 190 22.03 10.03 -12.58
N MET A 191 21.39 10.99 -13.23
CA MET A 191 22.05 11.81 -14.26
C MET A 191 22.54 13.14 -13.67
N GLN A 192 21.98 13.61 -12.54
CA GLN A 192 22.30 14.87 -11.84
C GLN A 192 21.93 14.83 -10.34
N GLU A 193 22.52 15.73 -9.52
CA GLU A 193 22.35 15.79 -8.04
C GLU A 193 20.87 15.88 -7.58
N ASP A 194 20.03 16.59 -8.33
CA ASP A 194 18.64 16.91 -7.95
C ASP A 194 17.57 16.09 -8.71
N GLU A 195 17.95 14.99 -9.35
CA GLU A 195 17.00 14.25 -10.20
C GLU A 195 15.98 13.47 -9.35
N ALA A 196 14.70 13.85 -9.45
CA ALA A 196 13.61 13.13 -8.84
C ALA A 196 13.29 11.87 -9.67
N HIS A 197 13.69 10.70 -9.16
CA HIS A 197 13.32 9.44 -9.79
C HIS A 197 11.93 8.97 -9.34
N ILE A 198 11.10 8.64 -10.33
CA ILE A 198 9.73 8.18 -10.14
C ILE A 198 9.64 6.80 -9.47
N ASP A 199 10.73 6.03 -9.43
CA ASP A 199 10.77 4.66 -8.92
C ASP A 199 10.33 4.58 -7.46
N ASN A 200 10.85 5.49 -6.62
CA ASN A 200 10.47 5.55 -5.22
C ASN A 200 8.97 5.87 -5.08
N GLU A 201 8.47 6.84 -5.84
CA GLU A 201 7.07 7.24 -5.82
C GLU A 201 6.14 6.11 -6.31
N ILE A 202 6.55 5.34 -7.31
CA ILE A 202 5.84 4.15 -7.78
C ILE A 202 5.75 3.09 -6.68
N VAL A 203 6.85 2.81 -5.98
CA VAL A 203 6.88 1.86 -4.85
C VAL A 203 5.99 2.33 -3.71
N GLU A 204 6.02 3.62 -3.35
CA GLU A 204 5.16 4.21 -2.32
C GLU A 204 3.68 4.13 -2.69
N LEU A 205 3.32 4.45 -3.94
CA LEU A 205 1.94 4.35 -4.43
C LEU A 205 1.46 2.89 -4.45
N CYS A 206 2.32 1.94 -4.84
CA CYS A 206 1.99 0.51 -4.78
C CYS A 206 1.79 0.06 -3.32
N SER A 207 2.67 0.47 -2.41
CA SER A 207 2.54 0.21 -0.97
C SER A 207 1.20 0.72 -0.44
N ARG A 208 0.82 1.96 -0.79
CA ARG A 208 -0.46 2.57 -0.41
C ARG A 208 -1.67 1.82 -0.95
N LEU A 209 -1.65 1.42 -2.23
CA LEU A 209 -2.73 0.66 -2.84
C LEU A 209 -2.88 -0.74 -2.21
N VAL A 210 -1.78 -1.36 -1.78
CA VAL A 210 -1.82 -2.61 -1.02
C VAL A 210 -2.41 -2.38 0.37
N LEU A 211 -2.06 -1.30 1.07
CA LEU A 211 -2.69 -0.95 2.35
C LEU A 211 -4.20 -0.74 2.21
N TYR A 212 -4.64 0.00 1.19
CA TYR A 212 -6.07 0.11 0.88
C TYR A 212 -6.73 -1.24 0.58
N THR A 213 -6.00 -2.15 -0.08
CA THR A 213 -6.48 -3.51 -0.31
C THR A 213 -6.67 -4.28 1.00
N ILE A 214 -5.71 -4.18 1.93
CA ILE A 214 -5.81 -4.78 3.25
C ILE A 214 -7.03 -4.24 4.00
N GLN A 215 -7.21 -2.92 4.03
CA GLN A 215 -8.38 -2.28 4.64
C GLN A 215 -9.71 -2.76 4.04
N MET A 216 -9.80 -2.85 2.71
CA MET A 216 -10.99 -3.40 2.04
C MET A 216 -11.25 -4.85 2.43
N LEU A 217 -10.20 -5.69 2.53
CA LEU A 217 -10.35 -7.09 2.94
C LEU A 217 -10.82 -7.21 4.40
N ILE A 218 -10.24 -6.44 5.33
CA ILE A 218 -10.67 -6.39 6.73
C ILE A 218 -12.15 -6.01 6.80
N ALA A 219 -12.53 -4.87 6.21
CA ALA A 219 -13.88 -4.37 6.29
C ALA A 219 -14.90 -5.32 5.63
N VAL A 220 -14.58 -5.91 4.48
CA VAL A 220 -15.46 -6.90 3.81
C VAL A 220 -15.64 -8.15 4.66
N HIS A 221 -14.57 -8.65 5.28
CA HIS A 221 -14.61 -9.86 6.08
C HIS A 221 -15.42 -9.67 7.36
N TYR A 222 -15.19 -8.56 8.06
CA TYR A 222 -15.73 -8.35 9.40
C TYR A 222 -17.05 -7.58 9.46
N ARG A 223 -17.46 -6.83 8.43
CA ARG A 223 -18.68 -5.97 8.47
C ARG A 223 -19.97 -6.61 8.96
N VAL A 224 -20.12 -7.94 8.90
CA VAL A 224 -21.30 -8.64 9.41
C VAL A 224 -21.13 -9.07 10.86
N LEU A 225 -19.91 -9.47 11.25
CA LEU A 225 -19.62 -9.99 12.59
C LEU A 225 -19.30 -8.85 13.57
N ILE A 226 -18.60 -7.83 13.09
CA ILE A 226 -18.09 -6.68 13.86
C ILE A 226 -18.41 -5.43 13.01
N PRO A 227 -19.66 -4.94 13.07
CA PRO A 227 -20.09 -3.83 12.23
C PRO A 227 -19.49 -2.48 12.66
N THR A 228 -19.07 -2.36 13.94
CA THR A 228 -18.45 -1.14 14.48
C THR A 228 -17.08 -1.43 15.07
N VAL A 229 -16.23 -0.41 15.11
CA VAL A 229 -14.91 -0.42 15.73
C VAL A 229 -14.77 0.77 16.67
N SER A 230 -14.06 0.57 17.77
CA SER A 230 -13.69 1.64 18.70
C SER A 230 -12.47 2.37 18.17
N TRP A 231 -12.58 3.67 17.95
CA TRP A 231 -11.46 4.52 17.57
C TRP A 231 -11.44 5.75 18.48
N ASP A 232 -10.42 5.84 19.34
CA ASP A 232 -10.31 6.89 20.37
C ASP A 232 -11.56 6.97 21.26
N PHE A 233 -11.99 5.81 21.76
CA PHE A 233 -13.16 5.62 22.65
C PHE A 233 -14.52 5.99 22.01
N GLU A 234 -14.57 6.15 20.69
CA GLU A 234 -15.79 6.38 19.92
C GLU A 234 -16.05 5.23 18.94
N GLU A 235 -17.33 4.86 18.78
CA GLU A 235 -17.74 3.76 17.91
C GLU A 235 -18.06 4.27 16.51
N PHE A 236 -17.39 3.71 15.51
CA PHE A 236 -17.60 4.02 14.09
C PHE A 236 -17.95 2.76 13.31
N ASP A 237 -18.75 2.89 12.25
CA ASP A 237 -18.91 1.82 11.27
C ASP A 237 -17.54 1.39 10.72
N ILE A 238 -17.30 0.08 10.66
CA ILE A 238 -16.00 -0.48 10.27
C ILE A 238 -15.56 -0.04 8.87
N GLN A 239 -16.48 0.09 7.92
CA GLN A 239 -16.15 0.55 6.57
C GLN A 239 -15.76 2.03 6.60
N LEU A 240 -16.48 2.86 7.36
CA LEU A 240 -16.14 4.26 7.54
C LEU A 240 -14.78 4.45 8.23
N ALA A 241 -14.50 3.71 9.29
CA ALA A 241 -13.23 3.80 10.01
C ALA A 241 -12.05 3.42 9.08
N PHE A 242 -12.12 2.26 8.43
CA PHE A 242 -11.04 1.80 7.54
C PHE A 242 -10.94 2.59 6.23
N THR A 243 -11.97 3.35 5.83
CA THR A 243 -11.89 4.31 4.70
C THR A 243 -11.35 5.68 5.10
N HIS A 244 -11.11 5.95 6.38
CA HIS A 244 -10.61 7.25 6.85
C HIS A 244 -9.28 7.17 7.63
N VAL A 245 -8.88 5.98 8.07
CA VAL A 245 -7.64 5.75 8.83
C VAL A 245 -6.36 6.19 8.11
N GLN A 246 -6.37 6.30 6.78
CA GLN A 246 -5.24 6.83 6.01
C GLN A 246 -5.04 8.35 6.10
N TYR A 247 -6.03 9.11 6.59
CA TYR A 247 -5.94 10.57 6.65
C TYR A 247 -5.34 11.02 7.97
N SER A 248 -4.54 12.08 7.94
CA SER A 248 -3.95 12.68 9.16
C SER A 248 -5.04 13.10 10.15
N GLN A 249 -6.14 13.65 9.64
CA GLN A 249 -7.33 14.09 10.40
C GLN A 249 -8.53 13.14 10.25
N GLY A 250 -8.29 11.86 9.96
CA GLY A 250 -9.34 10.88 9.68
C GLY A 250 -10.43 10.82 10.76
N LEU A 251 -10.02 10.82 12.02
CA LEU A 251 -10.91 10.80 13.17
C LEU A 251 -11.78 12.07 13.26
N ASP A 252 -11.17 13.26 13.16
CA ASP A 252 -11.89 14.54 13.21
C ASP A 252 -12.96 14.66 12.11
N ILE A 253 -12.65 14.14 10.92
CA ILE A 253 -13.59 14.09 9.79
C ILE A 253 -14.82 13.24 10.14
N LEU A 254 -14.62 12.09 10.78
CA LEU A 254 -15.72 11.22 11.18
C LEU A 254 -16.54 11.82 12.32
N LYS A 255 -15.89 12.41 13.33
CA LYS A 255 -16.57 13.13 14.43
C LYS A 255 -17.45 14.25 13.92
N GLY A 256 -16.93 15.04 12.97
CA GLY A 256 -17.69 16.12 12.33
C GLY A 256 -18.92 15.63 11.56
N ARG A 257 -18.86 14.45 10.93
CA ARG A 257 -20.02 13.84 10.25
C ARG A 257 -21.08 13.37 11.23
N MET A 258 -20.68 12.69 12.30
CA MET A 258 -21.63 12.23 13.33
C MET A 258 -22.40 13.40 13.96
N GLN A 259 -21.72 14.52 14.23
CA GLN A 259 -22.37 15.73 14.76
C GLN A 259 -23.37 16.34 13.79
N LEU A 260 -23.11 16.29 12.48
CA LEU A 260 -24.03 16.78 11.45
C LEU A 260 -25.27 15.89 11.32
N ASP A 261 -25.09 14.57 11.36
CA ASP A 261 -26.22 13.62 11.29
C ASP A 261 -27.14 13.78 12.51
N LEU A 262 -26.57 13.94 13.71
CA LEU A 262 -27.31 14.24 14.94
C LEU A 262 -28.02 15.61 14.94
N ALA A 263 -27.57 16.56 14.13
CA ALA A 263 -28.20 17.88 14.01
C ALA A 263 -29.33 17.92 12.97
N LEU A 264 -29.44 16.88 12.14
CA LEU A 264 -30.46 16.74 11.08
C LEU A 264 -31.62 15.80 11.47
N ASP A 265 -31.44 15.00 12.52
CA ASP A 265 -32.47 14.19 13.18
C ASP A 265 -33.24 14.98 14.28
#